data_AF-A0A356NWB2-F1
#
_entry.id   AF-A0A356NWB2-F1
#
_cell.length_a   1.000
_cell.length_b   1.000
_cell.length_c   1.000
_cell.angle_alpha   90.00
_cell.angle_beta   90.00
_cell.angle_gamma   90.00
#
_symmetry.space_group_name_H-M   'P 1'
#
loop_
_entity.id
_entity.type
_entity.pdbx_description
1 polymer ?
#
loop_
_entity_poly.entity_id
_entity_poly.type
_entity_poly.pdbx_seq_one_letter_code
_entity_poly.pdbx_strand_id
1 'polypeptide(L)'
;LFDIDWQGTQQIAEAAASDLVSVFVLPPSRSALHERLTSRGQDSKEVVAARMAKASDEISHYAEYAYIVINSDLDVAVSEVTAILAAERLRRSRQTALTGFVRGLTRGE
;
A
#
# COMPACT_ATOMS: atom_id res chain seq x y z
N LEU A 1 -8.24 0.40 -6.66
CA LEU A 1 -7.47 0.73 -5.45
C LEU A 1 -8.39 0.43 -4.29
N PHE A 2 -7.97 -0.43 -3.36
CA PHE A 2 -8.76 -0.74 -2.19
C PHE A 2 -8.08 -0.13 -0.96
N ASP A 3 -8.88 0.46 -0.08
CA ASP A 3 -8.46 0.89 1.26
C ASP A 3 -8.97 -0.17 2.24
N ILE A 4 -8.07 -1.00 2.75
CA ILE A 4 -8.39 -2.21 3.53
C ILE A 4 -7.41 -2.31 4.69
N ASP A 5 -7.87 -2.81 5.84
CA ASP A 5 -7.01 -3.13 6.97
C ASP A 5 -6.12 -4.38 6.71
N TRP A 6 -5.29 -4.72 7.70
CA TRP A 6 -4.39 -5.88 7.61
C TRP A 6 -5.14 -7.21 7.48
N GLN A 7 -6.32 -7.34 8.10
CA GLN A 7 -7.12 -8.57 8.07
C GLN A 7 -7.71 -8.82 6.68
N GLY A 8 -8.26 -7.79 6.05
CA GLY A 8 -8.76 -7.91 4.68
C GLY A 8 -7.62 -8.07 3.67
N THR A 9 -6.44 -7.47 3.93
CA THR A 9 -5.25 -7.67 3.10
C THR A 9 -4.77 -9.12 3.14
N GLN A 10 -4.74 -9.76 4.31
CA GLN A 10 -4.42 -11.19 4.43
C GLN A 10 -5.38 -12.07 3.62
N GLN A 11 -6.69 -11.84 3.72
CA GLN A 11 -7.69 -12.62 2.98
C GLN A 11 -7.48 -12.53 1.45
N ILE A 12 -7.17 -11.34 0.94
CA ILE A 12 -6.89 -11.16 -0.49
C ILE A 12 -5.55 -11.78 -0.87
N ALA A 13 -4.54 -11.69 -0.01
CA ALA A 13 -3.25 -12.34 -0.24
C ALA A 13 -3.40 -13.86 -0.34
N GLU A 14 -4.20 -14.49 0.52
CA GLU A 14 -4.49 -15.93 0.45
C GLU A 14 -5.19 -16.31 -0.87
N ALA A 15 -6.12 -15.49 -1.34
CA ALA A 15 -6.89 -15.76 -2.56
C ALA A 15 -6.13 -15.45 -3.86
N ALA A 16 -5.26 -14.43 -3.86
CA ALA A 16 -4.71 -13.85 -5.08
C ALA A 16 -3.32 -13.19 -4.90
N ALA A 17 -2.43 -13.81 -4.11
CA ALA A 17 -1.08 -13.29 -3.83
C ALA A 17 -0.30 -12.86 -5.09
N SER A 18 -0.44 -13.57 -6.21
CA SER A 18 0.28 -13.26 -7.45
C SER A 18 -0.20 -12.01 -8.17
N ASP A 19 -1.44 -11.58 -7.93
CA ASP A 19 -2.04 -10.39 -8.55
C ASP A 19 -2.17 -9.20 -7.60
N LEU A 20 -1.92 -9.39 -6.31
CA LEU A 20 -1.92 -8.33 -5.31
C LEU A 20 -0.61 -7.53 -5.32
N VAL A 21 -0.72 -6.21 -5.19
CA VAL A 21 0.38 -5.31 -4.83
C VAL A 21 -0.04 -4.62 -3.54
N SER A 22 0.59 -4.98 -2.42
CA SER A 22 0.28 -4.41 -1.11
C SER A 22 1.25 -3.28 -0.79
N VAL A 23 0.71 -2.10 -0.46
CA VAL A 23 1.48 -0.92 -0.06
C VAL A 23 0.95 -0.42 1.28
N PHE A 24 1.81 -0.32 2.28
CA PHE A 24 1.48 0.24 3.59
C PHE A 24 2.01 1.66 3.71
N VAL A 25 1.17 2.61 4.14
CA VAL A 25 1.56 4.01 4.27
C VAL A 25 1.72 4.38 5.74
N LEU A 26 2.95 4.66 6.16
CA LEU A 26 3.30 5.05 7.51
C LEU A 26 3.30 6.58 7.69
N PRO A 27 2.86 7.10 8.84
CA PRO A 27 3.20 8.44 9.26
C PRO A 27 4.71 8.52 9.59
N PRO A 28 5.33 9.72 9.51
CA PRO A 28 6.76 9.88 9.75
C PRO A 28 7.13 9.73 11.24
N SER A 29 6.14 9.85 12.13
CA SER A 29 6.32 9.68 13.57
C SER A 29 5.00 9.38 14.28
N ARG A 30 5.10 8.88 15.52
CA ARG A 30 3.93 8.71 16.41
C ARG A 30 3.24 10.05 16.72
N SER A 31 4.01 11.14 16.80
CA SER A 31 3.45 12.49 17.05
C SER A 31 2.62 12.95 15.85
N ALA A 32 3.13 12.76 14.63
CA ALA A 32 2.39 13.10 13.42
C ALA A 32 1.11 12.27 13.27
N LEU A 33 1.14 10.99 13.66
CA LEU A 33 -0.07 10.15 13.72
C LEU A 33 -1.09 10.71 14.72
N HIS A 34 -0.64 11.04 15.93
CA HIS A 34 -1.50 11.61 16.97
C HIS A 34 -2.15 12.93 16.52
N GLU A 35 -1.37 13.80 15.89
CA GLU A 35 -1.85 15.07 15.32
C GLU A 35 -2.90 14.83 14.23
N ARG A 36 -2.67 13.89 13.31
CA ARG A 36 -3.65 13.52 12.26
C ARG A 36 -4.95 12.95 12.83
N LEU A 37 -4.88 12.19 13.92
CA LEU A 37 -6.06 11.64 14.58
C LEU A 37 -6.84 12.69 15.37
N THR A 38 -6.15 13.67 15.96
CA THR A 38 -6.77 14.79 16.69
C THR A 38 -7.31 15.88 15.77
N SER A 39 -6.67 16.12 14.62
CA SER A 39 -7.08 17.17 13.66
C SER A 39 -8.39 16.87 12.94
N ARG A 40 -8.87 15.62 12.98
CA ARG A 40 -10.16 15.22 12.39
C ARG A 40 -11.39 15.68 13.18
N GLY A 41 -11.20 16.35 14.31
CA GLY A 41 -12.23 17.07 15.07
C GLY A 41 -12.97 16.22 16.12
N GLN A 42 -13.19 16.84 17.29
CA GLN A 42 -14.07 16.43 18.40
C GLN A 42 -13.90 15.04 19.04
N ASP A 43 -12.91 14.24 18.64
CA ASP A 43 -12.61 13.01 19.36
C ASP A 43 -12.17 13.34 20.81
N SER A 44 -12.82 12.72 21.79
CA SER A 44 -12.38 12.83 23.18
C SER A 44 -10.98 12.20 23.35
N LYS A 45 -10.28 12.54 24.42
CA LYS A 45 -8.93 11.98 24.68
C LYS A 45 -8.94 10.45 24.69
N GLU A 46 -10.02 9.86 25.17
CA GLU A 46 -10.25 8.41 25.22
C GLU A 46 -10.40 7.81 23.83
N VAL A 47 -11.12 8.49 22.94
CA VAL A 47 -11.28 8.06 21.54
C VAL A 47 -9.94 8.12 20.80
N VAL A 48 -9.18 9.20 20.99
CA VAL A 48 -7.84 9.32 20.38
C VAL A 48 -6.90 8.24 20.90
N ALA A 49 -6.92 7.94 22.20
CA ALA A 49 -6.11 6.88 22.79
C ALA A 49 -6.47 5.49 22.20
N ALA A 50 -7.76 5.19 22.06
CA ALA A 50 -8.23 3.95 21.45
C ALA A 50 -7.79 3.83 19.98
N ARG A 51 -7.90 4.92 19.20
CA ARG A 51 -7.44 4.97 17.81
C ARG A 51 -5.92 4.85 17.69
N MET A 52 -5.15 5.47 18.58
CA MET A 52 -3.70 5.31 18.64
C MET A 52 -3.29 3.88 18.94
N ALA A 53 -4.00 3.20 19.85
CA ALA A 53 -3.77 1.80 20.16
C ALA A 53 -4.06 0.91 18.95
N LYS A 54 -5.21 1.10 18.31
CA LYS A 54 -5.59 0.40 17.07
C LYS A 54 -4.56 0.61 15.96
N ALA A 55 -4.14 1.85 15.72
CA ALA A 55 -3.14 2.15 14.71
C ALA A 55 -1.77 1.52 15.03
N SER A 56 -1.41 1.41 16.32
CA SER A 56 -0.16 0.74 16.72
C SER A 56 -0.22 -0.77 16.45
N ASP A 57 -1.38 -1.38 16.67
CA ASP A 57 -1.64 -2.79 16.34
C ASP A 57 -1.54 -3.02 14.83
N GLU A 58 -2.24 -2.21 14.01
CA GLU A 58 -2.15 -2.25 12.55
C GLU A 58 -0.72 -2.05 12.03
N ILE A 59 0.03 -1.10 12.59
CA ILE A 59 1.44 -0.85 12.23
C ILE A 59 2.31 -2.06 12.55
N SER A 60 2.01 -2.87 13.56
CA SER A 60 2.82 -4.05 13.89
C SER A 60 2.82 -5.11 12.78
N HIS A 61 1.78 -5.12 11.93
CA HIS A 61 1.61 -6.00 10.77
C HIS A 61 2.25 -5.45 9.47
N TYR A 62 3.01 -4.35 9.52
CA TYR A 62 3.62 -3.74 8.33
C TYR A 62 4.48 -4.72 7.51
N ALA A 63 5.11 -5.70 8.16
CA ALA A 63 5.98 -6.68 7.52
C ALA A 63 5.26 -7.61 6.52
N GLU A 64 3.92 -7.63 6.54
CA GLU A 64 3.09 -8.40 5.61
C GLU A 64 2.90 -7.70 4.26
N TYR A 65 3.28 -6.42 4.15
CA TYR A 65 3.14 -5.63 2.94
C TYR A 65 4.40 -5.68 2.08
N ALA A 66 4.23 -5.68 0.76
CA ALA A 66 5.34 -5.72 -0.19
C ALA A 66 6.12 -4.40 -0.23
N TYR A 67 5.45 -3.27 0.00
CA TYR A 67 6.04 -1.94 -0.01
C TYR A 67 5.61 -1.13 1.20
N ILE A 68 6.54 -0.34 1.74
CA ILE A 68 6.29 0.62 2.81
C ILE A 68 6.61 2.01 2.29
N VAL A 69 5.66 2.94 2.44
CA VAL A 69 5.80 4.36 2.06
C VAL A 69 5.69 5.21 3.31
N ILE A 70 6.67 6.08 3.57
CA ILE A 70 6.63 6.98 4.72
C ILE A 70 6.09 8.33 4.25
N ASN A 71 4.87 8.66 4.67
CA ASN A 71 4.19 9.90 4.29
C ASN A 71 4.63 11.06 5.19
N SER A 72 5.88 11.49 5.05
CA SER A 72 6.43 12.73 5.62
C SER A 72 6.02 13.96 4.81
N ASP A 73 5.97 13.81 3.49
CA ASP A 73 5.54 14.80 2.51
C ASP A 73 4.56 14.15 1.52
N LEU A 74 3.46 14.85 1.21
CA LEU A 74 2.39 14.29 0.39
C LEU A 74 2.85 14.05 -1.06
N ASP A 75 3.59 15.01 -1.64
CA ASP A 75 4.01 14.93 -3.04
C ASP A 75 5.04 13.82 -3.22
N VAL A 76 5.96 13.66 -2.27
CA VAL A 76 6.91 12.55 -2.24
C VAL A 76 6.18 11.21 -2.12
N ALA A 77 5.26 11.05 -1.17
CA ALA A 77 4.53 9.81 -0.97
C ALA A 77 3.69 9.42 -2.21
N VAL A 78 3.06 10.39 -2.86
CA VAL A 78 2.33 10.18 -4.12
C VAL A 78 3.27 9.74 -5.24
N SER A 79 4.44 10.36 -5.36
CA SER A 79 5.46 9.97 -6.34
C SER A 79 5.93 8.53 -6.12
N GLU A 80 6.20 8.14 -4.87
CA GLU A 80 6.63 6.79 -4.51
C GLU A 80 5.56 5.73 -4.84
N VAL A 81 4.30 5.98 -4.46
CA VAL A 81 3.18 5.07 -4.79
C VAL A 81 2.98 4.97 -6.31
N THR A 82 3.14 6.08 -7.03
CA THR A 82 3.04 6.10 -8.49
C THR A 82 4.17 5.29 -9.13
N ALA A 83 5.40 5.39 -8.60
CA ALA A 83 6.54 4.62 -9.06
C ALA A 83 6.34 3.12 -8.81
N ILE A 84 5.82 2.73 -7.64
CA ILE A 84 5.45 1.33 -7.34
C ILE A 84 4.44 0.82 -8.36
N LEU A 85 3.36 1.58 -8.62
CA LEU A 85 2.34 1.21 -9.59
C LEU A 85 2.92 1.03 -11.01
N ALA A 86 3.80 1.92 -11.43
CA ALA A 86 4.46 1.84 -12.73
C ALA A 86 5.36 0.60 -12.82
N ALA A 87 6.18 0.35 -11.80
CA ALA A 87 7.07 -0.81 -11.74
C ALA A 87 6.29 -2.14 -11.77
N GLU A 88 5.20 -2.23 -11.01
CA GLU A 88 4.37 -3.43 -10.97
C GLU A 88 3.70 -3.72 -12.31
N ARG A 89 3.22 -2.69 -13.02
CA ARG A 89 2.68 -2.85 -14.38
C ARG A 89 3.71 -3.35 -15.39
N LEU A 90 4.99 -3.05 -15.16
CA LEU A 90 6.08 -3.50 -16.03
C LEU A 90 6.54 -4.94 -15.73
N ARG A 91 6.12 -5.56 -14.62
CA ARG A 91 6.48 -6.96 -14.35
C ARG A 91 6.05 -7.86 -15.50
N ARG A 92 6.98 -8.68 -16.00
CA ARG A 92 6.76 -9.64 -17.09
C ARG A 92 5.50 -10.50 -16.90
N SER A 93 5.25 -10.96 -15.67
CA SER A 93 4.08 -11.79 -15.34
C SER A 93 2.74 -11.06 -15.51
N ARG A 94 2.73 -9.72 -15.42
CA ARG A 94 1.53 -8.87 -15.55
C ARG A 94 1.36 -8.30 -16.96
N GLN A 95 2.35 -8.46 -17.84
CA GLN A 95 2.25 -8.06 -19.25
C GLN A 95 1.60 -9.16 -20.09
N THR A 96 0.27 -9.24 -20.05
CA THR A 96 -0.51 -10.32 -20.70
C THR A 96 -0.29 -10.43 -22.22
N ALA A 97 -0.05 -9.32 -22.91
CA ALA A 97 0.20 -9.28 -24.35
C ALA A 97 1.64 -9.65 -24.77
N LEU A 98 2.58 -9.71 -23.82
CA LEU A 98 4.00 -9.82 -24.12
C LEU A 98 4.35 -11.10 -24.89
N THR A 99 3.74 -12.24 -24.52
CA THR A 99 3.99 -13.52 -25.20
C THR A 99 3.61 -13.46 -26.68
N GLY A 100 2.49 -12.81 -27.02
CA GLY A 100 2.05 -12.62 -28.39
C GLY A 100 2.99 -11.71 -29.16
N PHE A 101 3.36 -10.58 -28.55
CA PHE A 101 4.31 -9.62 -29.13
C PHE A 101 5.67 -10.27 -29.44
N VAL A 102 6.25 -11.00 -28.50
CA VAL A 102 7.53 -11.69 -28.69
C VAL A 102 7.46 -12.74 -29.81
N ARG A 103 6.34 -13.47 -29.92
CA ARG A 103 6.14 -14.44 -31.01
C ARG A 103 6.05 -13.77 -32.38
N GLY A 104 5.51 -12.55 -32.48
CA GLY A 104 5.51 -11.77 -33.72
C GLY A 104 6.94 -11.42 -34.13
N LEU A 105 7.73 -10.90 -33.20
CA LEU A 105 9.13 -10.54 -33.45
C LEU A 105 9.99 -11.71 -33.93
N THR A 106 9.77 -12.93 -33.41
CA THR A 106 10.55 -14.11 -33.82
C THR A 106 10.10 -14.74 -35.12
N ARG A 107 8.90 -14.40 -35.63
CA ARG A 107 8.37 -14.93 -36.89
C ARG A 107 8.58 -14.00 -38.09
N GLY A 108 8.97 -12.74 -37.87
CA GLY A 108 9.29 -11.80 -38.94
C GLY A 108 8.08 -11.28 -39.73
N GLU A 109 6.91 -11.20 -39.10
CA GLU A 109 5.74 -10.45 -39.58
C GLU A 109 5.70 -9.04 -38.98
#